data_AF-A0A959NEN2-F1
#
_entry.id   AF-A0A959NEN2-F1
#
_cell.length_a   1.000
_cell.length_b   1.000
_cell.length_c   1.000
_cell.angle_alpha   90.00
_cell.angle_beta   90.00
_cell.angle_gamma   90.00
#
_symmetry.space_group_name_H-M   'P 1'
#
loop_
_entity.id
_entity.type
_entity.pdbx_description
1 polymer ?
#
loop_
_entity_poly.entity_id
_entity_poly.type
_entity_poly.pdbx_seq_one_letter_code
_entity_poly.pdbx_strand_id
1 'polypeptide(L)'
;HTEKCKCIEKLTPHGIVLSEVGSKDAAHIIPPYKWIELMKAEIEAGSTYVIAEAREAGNVGIYRGSGEVREGLVQEILTQISAEKIIWEAPQKAQQLYFINLVGCNVNLGNIAPIEVISLETMRIGLRGDTFHLYLDKEAND
;
A
#
# COMPACT_ATOMS: atom_id res chain seq x y z
N HIS A 1 4.52 -19.69 -4.73
CA HIS A 1 3.83 -19.06 -3.59
C HIS A 1 3.86 -19.94 -2.35
N THR A 2 3.47 -21.22 -2.40
CA THR A 2 3.52 -22.13 -1.23
C THR A 2 4.87 -22.15 -0.51
N GLU A 3 5.98 -22.16 -1.24
CA GLU A 3 7.33 -22.09 -0.63
C GLU A 3 7.59 -20.76 0.08
N LYS A 4 7.07 -19.64 -0.45
CA LYS A 4 7.15 -18.33 0.18
C LYS A 4 6.42 -18.32 1.52
N CYS A 5 5.19 -18.86 1.59
CA CYS A 5 4.45 -19.01 2.84
C CYS A 5 5.23 -19.85 3.87
N LYS A 6 5.83 -20.98 3.46
CA LYS A 6 6.71 -21.78 4.33
C LYS A 6 7.93 -21.01 4.82
N CYS A 7 8.49 -20.11 4.00
CA CYS A 7 9.59 -19.24 4.42
C CYS A 7 9.11 -18.21 5.46
N ILE A 8 7.96 -17.60 5.25
CA ILE A 8 7.33 -16.66 6.20
C ILE A 8 7.15 -17.37 7.55
N GLU A 9 6.46 -18.51 7.58
CA GLU A 9 6.22 -19.31 8.79
C GLU A 9 7.50 -19.61 9.57
N LYS A 10 8.58 -19.94 8.88
CA LYS A 10 9.89 -20.24 9.49
C LYS A 10 10.59 -19.00 10.05
N LEU A 11 10.36 -17.82 9.46
CA LEU A 11 11.04 -16.58 9.83
C LEU A 11 10.29 -15.80 10.91
N THR A 12 8.97 -15.93 10.99
CA THR A 12 8.12 -15.22 11.97
C THR A 12 8.58 -15.39 13.43
N PRO A 13 9.06 -16.57 13.91
CA PRO A 13 9.58 -16.69 15.27
C PRO A 13 10.86 -15.89 15.55
N HIS A 14 11.58 -15.46 14.49
CA HIS A 14 12.87 -14.79 14.59
C HIS A 14 12.78 -13.27 14.42
N GLY A 15 11.62 -12.73 14.05
CA GLY A 15 11.44 -11.29 13.89
C GLY A 15 10.18 -10.89 13.12
N ILE A 16 10.07 -9.59 12.85
CA ILE A 16 8.98 -9.03 12.06
C ILE A 16 9.22 -9.37 10.58
N VAL A 17 8.26 -10.08 9.98
CA VAL A 17 8.31 -10.43 8.55
C VAL A 17 7.39 -9.49 7.77
N LEU A 18 7.97 -8.85 6.76
CA LEU A 18 7.23 -8.13 5.72
C LEU A 18 7.33 -8.95 4.44
N SER A 19 6.19 -9.26 3.85
CA SER A 19 6.14 -9.98 2.58
C SER A 19 5.55 -9.09 1.48
N GLU A 20 5.84 -9.39 0.22
CA GLU A 20 5.41 -8.53 -0.91
C GLU A 20 4.64 -9.33 -1.94
N VAL A 21 3.41 -8.92 -2.25
CA VAL A 21 2.61 -9.50 -3.33
C VAL A 21 2.70 -8.59 -4.55
N GLY A 22 2.89 -9.18 -5.72
CA GLY A 22 2.95 -8.48 -6.98
C GLY A 22 3.66 -9.24 -8.09
N SER A 23 3.89 -8.53 -9.19
CA SER A 23 4.68 -9.01 -10.32
C SER A 23 5.61 -7.90 -10.80
N LYS A 24 6.88 -8.27 -10.97
CA LYS A 24 7.93 -7.40 -11.53
C LYS A 24 7.81 -7.19 -13.03
N ASP A 25 7.02 -8.03 -13.70
CA ASP A 25 6.73 -7.95 -15.13
C ASP A 25 5.44 -7.16 -15.36
N ALA A 26 5.58 -6.02 -16.05
CA ALA A 26 4.46 -5.15 -16.43
C ALA A 26 3.45 -5.83 -17.36
N ALA A 27 3.86 -6.87 -18.09
CA ALA A 27 2.98 -7.66 -18.94
C ALA A 27 2.14 -8.67 -18.15
N HIS A 28 2.55 -9.01 -16.93
CA HIS A 28 1.88 -9.99 -16.10
C HIS A 28 0.89 -9.33 -15.13
N ILE A 29 -0.37 -9.22 -15.58
CA ILE A 29 -1.46 -8.63 -14.80
C ILE A 29 -2.08 -9.68 -13.90
N ILE A 30 -1.82 -9.58 -12.60
CA ILE A 30 -2.49 -10.42 -11.58
C ILE A 30 -3.93 -9.88 -11.37
N PRO A 31 -4.96 -10.74 -11.46
CA PRO A 31 -6.34 -10.34 -11.23
C PRO A 31 -6.64 -10.09 -9.73
N PRO A 32 -7.65 -9.26 -9.38
CA PRO A 32 -7.92 -8.88 -7.99
C PRO A 32 -8.12 -10.03 -7.01
N TYR A 33 -8.89 -11.06 -7.39
CA TYR A 33 -9.12 -12.22 -6.52
C TYR A 33 -7.81 -12.93 -6.14
N LYS A 34 -6.83 -12.95 -7.07
CA LYS A 34 -5.54 -13.60 -6.84
C LYS A 34 -4.66 -12.76 -5.93
N TRP A 35 -4.70 -11.43 -6.05
CA TRP A 35 -4.06 -10.54 -5.08
C TRP A 35 -4.54 -10.83 -3.66
N ILE A 36 -5.86 -10.86 -3.46
CA ILE A 36 -6.46 -11.12 -2.16
C ILE A 36 -6.06 -12.50 -1.63
N GLU A 37 -6.13 -13.54 -2.47
CA GLU A 37 -5.72 -14.90 -2.10
C GLU A 37 -4.27 -14.93 -1.60
N LEU A 38 -3.34 -14.34 -2.35
CA LEU A 38 -1.91 -14.34 -2.02
C LEU A 38 -1.62 -13.51 -0.77
N MET A 39 -2.24 -12.33 -0.64
CA MET A 39 -2.05 -11.46 0.52
C MET A 39 -2.60 -12.10 1.80
N LYS A 40 -3.80 -12.72 1.74
CA LYS A 40 -4.36 -13.45 2.88
C LYS A 40 -3.48 -14.63 3.29
N ALA A 41 -3.04 -15.44 2.33
CA ALA A 41 -2.17 -16.57 2.60
C ALA A 41 -0.83 -16.16 3.24
N GLU A 42 -0.29 -14.99 2.90
CA GLU A 42 0.94 -14.48 3.52
C GLU A 42 0.72 -13.94 4.94
N ILE A 43 -0.41 -13.27 5.19
CA ILE A 43 -0.81 -12.84 6.54
C ILE A 43 -1.04 -14.08 7.43
N GLU A 44 -1.75 -15.08 6.92
CA GLU A 44 -2.01 -16.36 7.62
C GLU A 44 -0.73 -17.13 7.92
N ALA A 45 0.27 -17.07 7.02
CA ALA A 45 1.60 -17.64 7.24
C ALA A 45 2.42 -16.89 8.32
N GLY A 46 1.99 -15.70 8.73
CA GLY A 46 2.59 -14.94 9.83
C GLY A 46 3.22 -13.60 9.44
N SER A 47 3.08 -13.14 8.19
CA SER A 47 3.54 -11.81 7.80
C SER A 47 2.86 -10.75 8.67
N THR A 48 3.66 -9.86 9.26
CA THR A 48 3.15 -8.75 10.06
C THR A 48 2.47 -7.72 9.17
N TYR A 49 3.09 -7.45 8.02
CA TYR A 49 2.56 -6.59 6.95
C TYR A 49 2.76 -7.26 5.59
N VAL A 50 1.84 -6.98 4.67
CA VAL A 50 1.98 -7.33 3.26
C VAL A 50 2.14 -6.06 2.44
N ILE A 51 3.19 -6.00 1.66
CA ILE A 51 3.51 -4.92 0.73
C ILE A 51 2.75 -5.17 -0.57
N ALA A 52 2.03 -4.16 -1.05
CA ALA A 52 1.44 -4.15 -2.37
C ALA A 52 2.44 -3.52 -3.37
N GLU A 53 3.02 -4.35 -4.23
CA GLU A 53 4.15 -3.98 -5.11
C GLU A 53 3.77 -2.96 -6.20
N ALA A 54 4.70 -2.06 -6.46
CA ALA A 54 4.66 -1.05 -7.50
C ALA A 54 6.02 -0.70 -8.12
N ARG A 55 7.13 -1.14 -7.49
CA ARG A 55 8.52 -0.76 -7.79
C ARG A 55 8.76 0.75 -7.65
N GLU A 56 10.02 1.17 -7.81
CA GLU A 56 10.46 2.58 -7.68
C GLU A 56 9.77 3.52 -8.65
N ALA A 57 9.48 3.07 -9.88
CA ALA A 57 8.80 3.89 -10.87
C ALA A 57 7.30 4.06 -10.60
N GLY A 58 6.70 3.18 -9.78
CA GLY A 58 5.27 3.24 -9.47
C GLY A 58 4.39 2.99 -10.69
N ASN A 59 4.78 2.09 -11.60
CA ASN A 59 4.11 1.88 -12.89
C ASN A 59 3.79 0.41 -13.19
N VAL A 60 3.84 -0.44 -12.16
CA VAL A 60 3.48 -1.87 -12.22
C VAL A 60 2.60 -2.26 -11.03
N GLY A 61 2.14 -3.51 -11.01
CA GLY A 61 1.40 -4.08 -9.87
C GLY A 61 0.07 -3.37 -9.64
N ILE A 62 -0.04 -2.62 -8.55
CA ILE A 62 -1.23 -1.83 -8.20
C ILE A 62 -1.43 -0.57 -9.07
N TYR A 63 -0.46 -0.24 -9.92
CA TYR A 63 -0.55 0.83 -10.90
C TYR A 63 -0.58 0.33 -12.34
N ARG A 64 -1.10 1.16 -13.24
CA ARG A 64 -0.95 1.00 -14.69
C ARG A 64 0.43 1.48 -15.13
N GLY A 65 0.82 1.17 -16.36
CA GLY A 65 2.07 1.67 -16.96
C GLY A 65 2.18 3.20 -17.01
N SER A 66 1.04 3.91 -16.92
CA SER A 66 0.97 5.37 -16.80
C SER A 66 1.26 5.91 -15.39
N GLY A 67 1.33 5.06 -14.37
CA GLY A 67 1.39 5.45 -12.96
C GLY A 67 0.03 5.63 -12.29
N GLU A 68 -1.07 5.54 -13.07
CA GLU A 68 -2.44 5.62 -12.57
C GLU A 68 -2.78 4.43 -11.67
N VAL A 69 -3.47 4.70 -10.55
CA VAL A 69 -3.88 3.66 -9.60
C VAL A 69 -4.94 2.76 -10.22
N ARG A 70 -4.81 1.45 -10.03
CA ARG A 70 -5.86 0.49 -10.34
C ARG A 70 -6.92 0.52 -9.24
N GLU A 71 -7.74 1.57 -9.20
CA GLU A 71 -8.67 1.82 -8.08
C GLU A 71 -9.57 0.61 -7.76
N GLY A 72 -10.14 -0.04 -8.77
CA GLY A 72 -10.98 -1.23 -8.56
C GLY A 72 -10.22 -2.41 -7.94
N LEU A 73 -8.91 -2.54 -8.19
CA LEU A 73 -8.08 -3.54 -7.50
C LEU A 73 -7.87 -3.15 -6.04
N VAL A 74 -7.49 -1.90 -5.79
CA VAL A 74 -7.19 -1.39 -4.43
C VAL A 74 -8.42 -1.49 -3.54
N GLN A 75 -9.57 -1.03 -4.03
CA GLN A 75 -10.83 -1.09 -3.28
C GLN A 75 -11.24 -2.53 -2.97
N GLU A 76 -11.13 -3.44 -3.95
CA GLU A 76 -11.43 -4.86 -3.76
C GLU A 76 -10.55 -5.48 -2.67
N ILE A 77 -9.24 -5.19 -2.66
CA ILE A 77 -8.31 -5.61 -1.59
C ILE A 77 -8.78 -5.09 -0.23
N LEU A 78 -9.13 -3.80 -0.14
CA LEU A 78 -9.55 -3.16 1.10
C LEU A 78 -10.89 -3.70 1.64
N THR A 79 -11.74 -4.32 0.81
CA THR A 79 -12.94 -5.02 1.30
C THR A 79 -12.62 -6.31 2.04
N GLN A 80 -11.43 -6.88 1.83
CA GLN A 80 -11.06 -8.22 2.29
C GLN A 80 -9.91 -8.23 3.30
N ILE A 81 -9.08 -7.18 3.32
CA ILE A 81 -7.86 -7.09 4.13
C ILE A 81 -7.81 -5.71 4.75
N SER A 82 -7.58 -5.65 6.07
CA SER A 82 -7.45 -4.39 6.79
C SER A 82 -6.30 -3.56 6.24
N ALA A 83 -6.54 -2.28 6.00
CA ALA A 83 -5.52 -1.33 5.52
C ALA A 83 -4.30 -1.26 6.46
N GLU A 84 -4.49 -1.47 7.76
CA GLU A 84 -3.42 -1.46 8.76
C GLU A 84 -2.40 -2.60 8.56
N LYS A 85 -2.80 -3.68 7.88
CA LYS A 85 -1.93 -4.81 7.54
C LYS A 85 -1.21 -4.66 6.21
N ILE A 86 -1.49 -3.59 5.47
CA ILE A 86 -0.97 -3.39 4.12
C ILE A 86 0.00 -2.21 4.13
N ILE A 87 1.12 -2.36 3.44
CA ILE A 87 2.02 -1.27 3.07
C ILE A 87 1.87 -1.05 1.57
N TRP A 88 1.39 0.11 1.17
CA TRP A 88 1.21 0.44 -0.26
C TRP A 88 2.47 1.10 -0.78
N GLU A 89 3.16 0.49 -1.76
CA GLU A 89 4.26 1.19 -2.42
C GLU A 89 3.71 2.40 -3.19
N ALA A 90 4.13 3.61 -2.83
CA ALA A 90 3.63 4.85 -3.39
C ALA A 90 4.79 5.85 -3.64
N PRO A 91 5.72 5.52 -4.55
CA PRO A 91 6.90 6.35 -4.78
C PRO A 91 6.57 7.76 -5.30
N GLN A 92 5.43 7.94 -5.98
CA GLN A 92 5.05 9.23 -6.55
C GLN A 92 4.07 10.00 -5.64
N LYS A 93 4.19 11.34 -5.60
CA LYS A 93 3.31 12.22 -4.82
C LYS A 93 1.81 11.95 -5.05
N ALA A 94 1.39 11.79 -6.31
CA ALA A 94 -0.01 11.55 -6.64
C ALA A 94 -0.54 10.23 -6.03
N GLN A 95 0.31 9.22 -5.94
CA GLN A 95 -0.02 7.92 -5.35
C GLN A 95 -0.11 8.03 -3.82
N GLN A 96 0.80 8.78 -3.20
CA GLN A 96 0.75 9.07 -1.75
C GLN A 96 -0.56 9.79 -1.39
N LEU A 97 -0.91 10.82 -2.17
CA LEU A 97 -2.13 11.60 -1.99
C LEU A 97 -3.39 10.72 -2.15
N TYR A 98 -3.41 9.83 -3.16
CA TYR A 98 -4.51 8.89 -3.36
C TYR A 98 -4.78 8.05 -2.11
N PHE A 99 -3.74 7.44 -1.53
CA PHE A 99 -3.91 6.60 -0.35
C PHE A 99 -4.24 7.40 0.92
N ILE A 100 -3.71 8.61 1.07
CA ILE A 100 -4.08 9.50 2.18
C ILE A 100 -5.57 9.85 2.11
N ASN A 101 -6.09 10.15 0.91
CA ASN A 101 -7.50 10.46 0.72
C ASN A 101 -8.40 9.23 0.92
N LEU A 102 -7.96 8.06 0.46
CA LEU A 102 -8.76 6.84 0.50
C LEU A 102 -8.80 6.19 1.90
N VAL A 103 -7.67 6.11 2.58
CA VAL A 103 -7.50 5.36 3.84
C VAL A 103 -7.36 6.30 5.04
N GLY A 104 -6.83 7.51 4.82
CA GLY A 104 -6.57 8.50 5.87
C GLY A 104 -5.07 8.74 6.09
N CYS A 105 -4.78 9.75 6.92
CA CYS A 105 -3.41 10.21 7.18
C CYS A 105 -2.49 9.20 7.87
N ASN A 106 -3.02 8.10 8.39
CA ASN A 106 -2.25 7.02 9.03
C ASN A 106 -1.98 5.81 8.10
N VAL A 107 -2.29 5.92 6.80
CA VAL A 107 -2.03 4.84 5.84
C VAL A 107 -0.54 4.49 5.77
N ASN A 108 -0.20 3.20 5.77
CA ASN A 108 1.19 2.76 5.62
C ASN A 108 1.62 2.86 4.17
N LEU A 109 2.68 3.64 3.90
CA LEU A 109 3.23 3.81 2.56
C LEU A 109 4.68 3.33 2.51
N GLY A 110 5.02 2.60 1.45
CA GLY A 110 6.35 2.10 1.16
C GLY A 110 6.97 2.83 -0.03
N ASN A 111 8.28 2.61 -0.20
CA ASN A 111 9.05 3.11 -1.34
C ASN A 111 9.05 4.64 -1.50
N ILE A 112 8.98 5.36 -0.38
CA ILE A 112 9.03 6.82 -0.34
C ILE A 112 10.47 7.27 -0.55
N ALA A 113 10.70 8.13 -1.55
CA ALA A 113 12.01 8.71 -1.78
C ALA A 113 12.47 9.49 -0.53
N PRO A 114 13.75 9.38 -0.10
CA PRO A 114 14.23 10.05 1.11
C PRO A 114 13.97 11.57 1.14
N ILE A 115 14.04 12.23 -0.02
CA ILE A 115 13.78 13.67 -0.17
C ILE A 115 12.29 14.03 0.01
N GLU A 116 11.38 13.08 -0.20
CA GLU A 116 9.93 13.28 -0.11
C GLU A 116 9.38 13.03 1.30
N VAL A 117 10.18 12.60 2.29
CA VAL A 117 9.68 12.25 3.62
C VAL A 117 8.99 13.44 4.31
N ILE A 118 9.62 14.62 4.31
CA ILE A 118 9.01 15.85 4.85
C ILE A 118 7.76 16.22 4.03
N SER A 119 7.84 16.05 2.72
CA SER A 119 6.72 16.36 1.83
C SER A 119 5.52 15.45 2.08
N LEU A 120 5.75 14.17 2.40
CA LEU A 120 4.72 13.22 2.79
C LEU A 120 4.13 13.60 4.14
N GLU A 121 4.97 13.92 5.13
CA GLU A 121 4.49 14.28 6.45
C GLU A 121 3.60 15.52 6.41
N THR A 122 4.01 16.58 5.69
CA THR A 122 3.17 17.77 5.51
C THR A 122 1.82 17.47 4.84
N MET A 123 1.76 16.48 3.94
CA MET A 123 0.48 16.00 3.41
C MET A 123 -0.34 15.26 4.48
N ARG A 124 0.28 14.42 5.30
CA ARG A 124 -0.42 13.69 6.38
C ARG A 124 -1.07 14.64 7.37
N ILE A 125 -0.41 15.73 7.76
CA ILE A 125 -0.92 16.67 8.78
C ILE A 125 -1.65 17.89 8.19
N GLY A 126 -1.95 17.89 6.89
CA GLY A 126 -2.74 18.97 6.25
C GLY A 126 -2.00 20.30 6.06
N LEU A 127 -0.67 20.32 6.23
CA LEU A 127 0.16 21.52 6.01
C LEU A 127 0.54 21.74 4.55
N ARG A 128 0.01 20.92 3.64
CA ARG A 128 0.17 21.07 2.19
C ARG A 128 -1.18 21.29 1.54
N GLY A 129 -1.24 22.18 0.54
CA GLY A 129 -2.50 22.54 -0.13
C GLY A 129 -3.28 21.34 -0.68
N ASP A 130 -2.57 20.27 -1.08
CA ASP A 130 -3.17 19.03 -1.59
C ASP A 130 -4.09 18.33 -0.57
N THR A 131 -3.85 18.48 0.74
CA THR A 131 -4.60 17.80 1.82
C THR A 131 -5.18 18.77 2.85
N PHE A 132 -4.92 20.07 2.74
CA PHE A 132 -5.44 21.11 3.66
C PHE A 132 -6.96 21.02 3.85
N HIS A 133 -7.70 20.78 2.77
CA HIS A 133 -9.16 20.67 2.80
C HIS A 133 -9.67 19.50 3.65
N LEU A 134 -8.89 18.43 3.85
CA LEU A 134 -9.26 17.29 4.71
C LEU A 134 -9.36 17.67 6.21
N TYR A 135 -8.90 18.88 6.56
CA TYR A 135 -8.82 19.37 7.93
C TYR A 135 -9.68 20.61 8.19
N LEU A 136 -10.39 21.13 7.17
CA LEU A 136 -11.22 22.33 7.32
C LEU A 136 -12.52 22.10 8.10
N ASP A 137 -13.10 20.90 8.02
CA ASP A 137 -14.44 20.63 8.59
C ASP A 137 -14.41 19.88 9.94
N LYS A 138 -13.23 19.68 10.54
CA LYS A 138 -13.09 18.91 11.79
C LYS A 138 -13.52 19.65 13.05
N GLU A 139 -13.72 20.97 13.01
CA GLU A 139 -14.16 21.77 14.17
C GLU A 139 -15.69 21.91 14.31
N ALA A 140 -16.51 21.34 13.40
CA ALA A 140 -17.95 21.60 13.40
C ALA A 140 -18.82 20.57 14.15
N ASN A 141 -18.26 19.45 14.66
CA ASN A 141 -19.05 18.33 15.19
C ASN A 141 -18.53 17.65 16.48
N ASP A 142 -17.65 18.30 17.25
CA ASP A 142 -17.30 17.86 18.61
C ASP A 142 -18.00 18.71 19.69
#